data_AF-A0A9R0NVM8-F1
#
_entry.id   AF-A0A9R0NVM8-F1
#
_cell.length_a   1.000
_cell.length_b   1.000
_cell.length_c   1.000
_cell.angle_alpha   90.00
_cell.angle_beta   90.00
_cell.angle_gamma   90.00
#
_symmetry.space_group_name_H-M   'P 1'
#
loop_
_entity.id
_entity.type
_entity.pdbx_description
1 polymer ?
#
loop_
_entity_poly.entity_id
_entity_poly.type
_entity_poly.pdbx_seq_one_letter_code
_entity_poly.pdbx_strand_id
1 'polypeptide(L)'
;MLLATVLVDAEVSEYGQALDYNPCIDCKLCVTACPVGAIAKDGAFDGLACTTHNYREFMSGFTDWAQTVAGSADAADYRSRVPAAESASMWQSLSSPPGYKSGYCLAVCPAGEDVLGPYLEDRKEFLKTVLRPLQDKRETLYVLPGSRAQEYARRRFPHKPLKEVTGGWAPPE
;
A
#
# COMPACT_ATOMS: atom_id res chain seq x y z
N MET A 1 -5.68 16.41 1.50
CA MET A 1 -7.08 16.62 1.14
C MET A 1 -7.88 15.34 0.90
N LEU A 2 -7.93 14.45 1.90
CA LEU A 2 -9.21 13.80 2.20
C LEU A 2 -10.17 14.92 2.64
N LEU A 3 -10.65 15.72 1.68
CA LEU A 3 -11.93 16.37 1.84
C LEU A 3 -12.92 15.34 1.34
N ALA A 4 -13.23 14.38 2.20
CA ALA A 4 -14.53 13.76 2.13
C ALA A 4 -15.50 14.88 2.46
N THR A 5 -15.99 15.58 1.44
CA THR A 5 -17.24 16.33 1.58
C THR A 5 -18.26 15.29 1.99
N VAL A 6 -18.57 15.23 3.28
CA VAL A 6 -19.66 14.40 3.76
C VAL A 6 -20.91 15.13 3.28
N LEU A 7 -21.52 14.62 2.21
CA LEU A 7 -22.86 15.03 1.85
C LEU A 7 -23.78 14.54 2.97
N VAL A 8 -24.09 15.47 3.87
CA VAL A 8 -25.21 15.33 4.79
C VAL A 8 -26.44 15.90 4.09
N ASP A 9 -27.60 15.27 4.26
CA ASP A 9 -28.89 15.74 3.73
C ASP A 9 -29.13 15.56 2.21
N ALA A 10 -28.35 14.73 1.52
CA ALA A 10 -28.78 14.19 0.23
C ALA A 10 -29.79 13.05 0.45
N GLU A 11 -30.96 13.15 -0.18
CA GLU A 11 -31.87 12.02 -0.29
C GLU A 11 -31.19 10.91 -1.11
N VAL A 12 -30.92 9.79 -0.45
CA VAL A 12 -30.45 8.57 -1.12
C VAL A 12 -31.66 7.92 -1.78
N SER A 13 -31.69 7.84 -3.11
CA SER A 13 -32.81 7.29 -3.86
C SER A 13 -33.05 5.81 -3.55
N GLU A 14 -31.97 5.06 -3.29
CA GLU A 14 -32.02 3.66 -2.89
C GLU A 14 -30.75 3.30 -2.11
N TYR A 15 -30.91 2.56 -1.02
CA TYR A 15 -29.78 2.00 -0.30
C TYR A 15 -29.29 0.73 -1.00
N GLY A 16 -27.98 0.63 -1.21
CA GLY A 16 -27.37 -0.63 -1.62
C GLY A 16 -27.62 -1.73 -0.58
N GLN A 17 -27.75 -2.98 -1.04
CA GLN A 17 -27.85 -4.14 -0.17
C GLN A 17 -26.50 -4.85 -0.04
N ALA A 18 -26.27 -5.51 1.08
CA ALA A 18 -25.13 -6.39 1.23
C ALA A 18 -25.24 -7.54 0.23
N LEU A 19 -24.12 -7.93 -0.39
CA LEU A 19 -24.07 -9.13 -1.23
C LEU A 19 -24.40 -10.35 -0.36
N ASP A 20 -25.28 -11.22 -0.85
CA ASP A 20 -25.64 -12.49 -0.23
C ASP A 20 -24.66 -13.61 -0.59
N TYR A 21 -23.62 -13.30 -1.37
CA TYR A 21 -22.55 -14.21 -1.77
C TYR A 21 -21.16 -13.57 -1.64
N ASN A 22 -20.11 -14.41 -1.68
CA ASN A 22 -18.73 -13.96 -1.72
C ASN A 22 -18.27 -13.85 -3.18
N PRO A 23 -17.91 -12.64 -3.70
CA PRO A 23 -17.47 -12.46 -5.08
C PRO A 23 -16.04 -12.98 -5.33
N CYS A 24 -15.33 -13.42 -4.30
CA CYS A 24 -13.99 -13.98 -4.42
C CYS A 24 -14.01 -15.32 -5.17
N ILE A 25 -13.27 -15.39 -6.28
CA ILE A 25 -13.10 -16.59 -7.11
C ILE A 25 -11.82 -17.38 -6.80
N ASP A 26 -11.23 -17.14 -5.63
CA ASP A 26 -10.00 -17.79 -5.16
C ASP A 26 -8.75 -17.67 -6.06
N CYS A 27 -8.68 -16.63 -6.91
CA CYS A 27 -7.61 -16.45 -7.89
C CYS A 27 -6.19 -16.18 -7.30
N LYS A 28 -6.10 -15.81 -6.01
CA LYS A 28 -4.87 -15.44 -5.29
C LYS A 28 -4.04 -14.30 -5.93
N LEU A 29 -4.65 -13.47 -6.78
CA LEU A 29 -3.97 -12.34 -7.41
C LEU A 29 -3.55 -11.28 -6.37
N CYS A 30 -4.41 -10.96 -5.42
CA CYS A 30 -4.12 -10.01 -4.33
C CYS A 30 -2.92 -10.42 -3.48
N VAL A 31 -2.82 -11.71 -3.14
CA VAL A 31 -1.67 -12.32 -2.43
C VAL A 31 -0.39 -12.16 -3.24
N THR A 32 -0.49 -12.44 -4.54
CA THR A 32 0.67 -12.45 -5.45
C THR A 32 1.14 -11.04 -5.84
N ALA A 33 0.24 -10.07 -5.80
CA ALA A 33 0.52 -8.66 -6.10
C ALA A 33 1.05 -7.88 -4.88
N CYS A 34 0.65 -8.26 -3.66
CA CYS A 34 1.06 -7.54 -2.46
C CYS A 34 2.60 -7.53 -2.29
N PRO A 35 3.26 -6.35 -2.33
CA PRO A 35 4.71 -6.27 -2.34
C PRO A 35 5.36 -6.60 -1.00
N VAL A 36 4.59 -6.48 0.09
CA VAL A 36 5.03 -6.73 1.48
C VAL A 36 4.41 -7.99 2.10
N GLY A 37 3.64 -8.76 1.32
CA GLY A 37 3.11 -10.05 1.76
C GLY A 37 2.08 -9.96 2.88
N ALA A 38 1.35 -8.83 2.96
CA ALA A 38 0.35 -8.58 3.98
C ALA A 38 -0.90 -9.47 3.87
N ILE A 39 -1.13 -10.13 2.73
CA ILE A 39 -2.29 -11.00 2.51
C ILE A 39 -1.78 -12.44 2.35
N ALA A 40 -2.22 -13.34 3.22
CA ALA A 40 -1.89 -14.76 3.16
C ALA A 40 -2.86 -15.54 2.25
N LYS A 41 -2.46 -16.75 1.84
CA LYS A 41 -3.27 -17.60 0.94
C LYS A 41 -4.59 -18.06 1.56
N ASP A 42 -4.66 -18.14 2.88
CA ASP A 42 -5.85 -18.50 3.67
C ASP A 42 -6.75 -17.28 3.97
N GLY A 43 -6.36 -16.08 3.52
CA GLY A 43 -7.10 -14.84 3.76
C GLY A 43 -6.67 -14.07 5.01
N ALA A 44 -5.71 -14.57 5.81
CA ALA A 44 -5.19 -13.80 6.93
C ALA A 44 -4.52 -12.50 6.44
N PHE A 45 -4.73 -11.40 7.19
CA PHE A 45 -4.25 -10.07 6.83
C PHE A 45 -3.37 -9.46 7.92
N ASP A 46 -2.15 -9.08 7.54
CA ASP A 46 -1.21 -8.33 8.37
C ASP A 46 -1.41 -6.82 8.14
N GLY A 47 -2.29 -6.24 8.96
CA GLY A 47 -2.60 -4.81 8.89
C GLY A 47 -1.41 -3.90 9.19
N LEU A 48 -0.48 -4.33 10.03
CA LEU A 48 0.70 -3.56 10.35
C LEU A 48 1.64 -3.48 9.15
N ALA A 49 1.96 -4.62 8.52
CA ALA A 49 2.76 -4.66 7.30
C ALA A 49 2.14 -3.82 6.18
N CYS A 50 0.81 -3.91 6.01
CA CYS A 50 0.10 -3.13 5.01
C CYS A 50 0.20 -1.63 5.29
N THR A 51 -0.11 -1.18 6.51
CA THR A 51 -0.12 0.25 6.85
C THR A 51 1.30 0.84 6.86
N THR A 52 2.32 0.13 7.35
CA THR A 52 3.72 0.57 7.29
C THR A 52 4.16 0.92 5.85
N HIS A 53 3.74 0.11 4.87
CA HIS A 53 4.09 0.35 3.47
C HIS A 53 3.11 1.26 2.75
N ASN A 54 1.84 0.86 2.70
CA ASN A 54 0.81 1.47 1.88
C ASN A 54 0.44 2.87 2.38
N TYR A 55 0.46 3.08 3.69
CA TYR A 55 0.08 4.33 4.35
C TYR A 55 1.31 5.11 4.82
N ARG A 56 2.44 4.97 4.11
CA ARG A 56 3.69 5.69 4.39
C ARG A 56 3.50 7.21 4.46
N GLU A 57 2.49 7.75 3.78
CA GLU A 57 2.18 9.19 3.80
C GLU A 57 1.03 9.61 4.72
N PHE A 58 0.51 8.68 5.51
CA PHE A 58 -0.55 8.96 6.48
C PHE A 58 0.06 9.33 7.84
N MET A 59 -0.78 9.49 8.86
CA MET A 59 -0.40 9.95 10.19
C MET A 59 0.83 9.23 10.77
N SER A 60 0.88 7.91 10.76
CA SER A 60 2.02 7.14 11.30
C SER A 60 3.32 7.38 10.53
N GLY A 61 3.25 7.43 9.21
CA GLY A 61 4.39 7.71 8.35
C GLY A 61 4.84 9.18 8.40
N PHE A 62 3.92 10.12 8.61
CA PHE A 62 4.25 11.51 8.90
C PHE A 62 5.00 11.65 10.23
N THR A 63 4.56 10.95 11.29
CA THR A 63 5.27 10.93 12.57
C THR A 63 6.68 10.37 12.43
N ASP A 64 6.86 9.26 11.72
CA ASP A 64 8.20 8.69 11.40
C ASP A 64 9.09 9.69 10.64
N TRP A 65 8.52 10.37 9.64
CA TRP A 65 9.24 11.40 8.89
C TRP A 65 9.62 12.59 9.78
N ALA A 66 8.71 13.09 10.62
CA ALA A 66 8.97 14.19 11.54
C ALA A 66 10.04 13.82 12.59
N GLN A 67 10.01 12.59 13.11
CA GLN A 67 11.07 12.05 13.98
C GLN A 67 12.40 11.99 13.24
N THR A 68 12.41 11.60 11.97
CA THR A 68 13.62 11.59 11.15
C THR A 68 14.19 13.01 10.97
N VAL A 69 13.33 14.01 10.76
CA VAL A 69 13.73 15.42 10.70
C VAL A 69 14.34 15.86 12.04
N ALA A 70 13.64 15.62 13.15
CA ALA A 70 14.09 16.03 14.48
C ALA A 70 15.37 15.30 14.94
N GLY A 71 15.56 14.06 14.52
CA GLY A 71 16.73 13.23 14.85
C GLY A 71 17.90 13.35 13.88
N SER A 72 17.80 14.16 12.82
CA SER A 72 18.91 14.39 11.88
C SER A 72 19.88 15.44 12.43
N ALA A 73 21.19 15.17 12.33
CA ALA A 73 22.22 16.10 12.82
C ALA A 73 22.28 17.40 12.00
N ASP A 74 22.11 17.28 10.67
CA ASP A 74 22.11 18.38 9.73
C ASP A 74 21.34 18.03 8.44
N ALA A 75 21.34 18.95 7.48
CA ALA A 75 20.66 18.77 6.20
C ALA A 75 21.26 17.66 5.31
N ALA A 76 22.55 17.35 5.44
CA ALA A 76 23.19 16.28 4.68
C ALA A 76 22.78 14.92 5.27
N ASP A 77 22.78 14.79 6.60
CA ASP A 77 22.28 13.61 7.31
C ASP A 77 20.81 13.34 6.95
N TYR A 78 19.94 14.35 7.02
CA TYR A 78 18.54 14.22 6.62
C TYR A 78 18.39 13.71 5.18
N ARG A 79 19.10 14.29 4.20
CA ARG A 79 19.01 13.87 2.79
C ARG A 79 19.55 12.46 2.54
N SER A 80 20.46 11.97 3.37
CA SER A 80 20.93 10.59 3.30
C SER A 80 19.85 9.59 3.75
N ARG A 81 18.99 9.98 4.69
CA ARG A 81 17.90 9.16 5.24
C ARG A 81 16.60 9.32 4.46
N VAL A 82 16.30 10.52 3.96
CA VAL A 82 15.08 10.86 3.22
C VAL A 82 15.47 11.46 1.86
N PRO A 83 15.54 10.64 0.79
CA PRO A 83 15.89 11.11 -0.55
C PRO A 83 14.92 12.17 -1.06
N ALA A 84 15.37 12.97 -2.04
CA ALA A 84 14.58 14.06 -2.61
C ALA A 84 13.19 13.59 -3.12
N ALA A 85 13.11 12.41 -3.73
CA ALA A 85 11.85 11.83 -4.18
C ALA A 85 10.88 11.53 -3.02
N GLU A 86 11.39 11.06 -1.87
CA GLU A 86 10.55 10.82 -0.69
C GLU A 86 10.12 12.13 -0.03
N SER A 87 11.01 13.12 0.03
CA SER A 87 10.67 14.46 0.51
C SER A 87 9.58 15.12 -0.36
N ALA A 88 9.70 15.00 -1.69
CA ALA A 88 8.68 15.51 -2.63
C ALA A 88 7.34 14.79 -2.44
N SER A 89 7.36 13.46 -2.26
CA SER A 89 6.16 12.66 -1.98
C SER A 89 5.48 13.04 -0.66
N MET A 90 6.27 13.33 0.38
CA MET A 90 5.78 13.87 1.65
C MET A 90 5.14 15.23 1.48
N TRP A 91 5.85 16.17 0.87
CA TRP A 91 5.35 17.52 0.62
C TRP A 91 4.03 17.51 -0.15
N GLN A 92 3.94 16.67 -1.21
CA GLN A 92 2.71 16.52 -1.97
C GLN A 92 1.57 15.96 -1.10
N SER A 93 1.84 14.94 -0.29
CA SER A 93 0.83 14.32 0.59
C SER A 93 0.36 15.23 1.73
N LEU A 94 1.15 16.22 2.12
CA LEU A 94 0.74 17.27 3.05
C LEU A 94 -0.11 18.36 2.37
N SER A 95 0.14 18.62 1.09
CA SER A 95 -0.56 19.64 0.29
C SER A 95 -1.82 19.10 -0.42
N SER A 96 -2.00 17.78 -0.48
CA SER A 96 -3.05 17.05 -1.21
C SER A 96 -3.48 15.82 -0.41
N PRO A 97 -4.51 15.01 -0.79
CA PRO A 97 -4.81 13.79 -0.01
C PRO A 97 -3.57 12.91 0.11
N PRO A 98 -3.33 12.26 1.26
CA PRO A 98 -2.23 11.31 1.39
C PRO A 98 -2.28 10.25 0.29
N GLY A 99 -1.14 10.06 -0.38
CA GLY A 99 -1.01 9.02 -1.39
C GLY A 99 -0.98 7.64 -0.78
N TYR A 100 -1.59 6.66 -1.46
CA TYR A 100 -1.35 5.25 -1.18
C TYR A 100 -0.08 4.83 -1.94
N LYS A 101 0.90 4.22 -1.26
CA LYS A 101 2.09 3.64 -1.93
C LYS A 101 1.77 2.40 -2.74
N SER A 102 0.72 1.69 -2.33
CA SER A 102 0.25 0.46 -2.94
C SER A 102 -1.29 0.53 -3.10
N GLY A 103 -1.98 -0.59 -2.86
CA GLY A 103 -3.35 -0.81 -3.35
C GLY A 103 -3.39 -1.86 -4.46
N TYR A 104 -2.29 -2.60 -4.66
CA TYR A 104 -2.18 -3.61 -5.72
C TYR A 104 -3.21 -4.71 -5.58
N CYS A 105 -3.61 -5.06 -4.35
CA CYS A 105 -4.67 -6.03 -4.12
C CYS A 105 -6.01 -5.59 -4.73
N LEU A 106 -6.35 -4.31 -4.68
CA LEU A 106 -7.53 -3.75 -5.33
C LEU A 106 -7.34 -3.69 -6.85
N ALA A 107 -6.17 -3.21 -7.30
CA ALA A 107 -5.88 -3.05 -8.72
C ALA A 107 -5.93 -4.36 -9.53
N VAL A 108 -5.57 -5.50 -8.91
CA VAL A 108 -5.56 -6.81 -9.58
C VAL A 108 -6.81 -7.64 -9.30
N CYS A 109 -7.74 -7.17 -8.47
CA CYS A 109 -8.89 -7.97 -8.07
C CYS A 109 -9.89 -8.07 -9.23
N PRO A 110 -10.17 -9.26 -9.78
CA PRO A 110 -11.18 -9.42 -10.82
C PRO A 110 -12.57 -9.66 -10.23
N ALA A 111 -12.72 -9.56 -8.90
CA ALA A 111 -13.99 -9.78 -8.23
C ALA A 111 -14.92 -8.59 -8.49
N GLY A 112 -15.94 -8.80 -9.32
CA GLY A 112 -16.96 -7.84 -9.70
C GLY A 112 -17.51 -8.18 -11.08
N GLU A 113 -18.82 -8.07 -11.26
CA GLU A 113 -19.50 -8.51 -12.49
C GLU A 113 -18.95 -7.80 -13.73
N ASP A 114 -18.67 -6.50 -13.61
CA ASP A 114 -18.14 -5.67 -14.69
C ASP A 114 -16.62 -5.83 -14.95
N VAL A 115 -15.88 -6.49 -14.05
CA VAL A 115 -14.41 -6.58 -14.11
C VAL A 115 -13.88 -8.01 -14.21
N LEU A 116 -14.76 -9.01 -14.05
CA LEU A 116 -14.40 -10.42 -14.09
C LEU A 116 -14.11 -10.92 -15.51
N GLY A 117 -14.85 -10.43 -16.51
CA GLY A 117 -14.79 -10.87 -17.91
C GLY A 117 -13.35 -10.97 -18.46
N PRO A 118 -12.56 -9.88 -18.43
CA PRO A 118 -11.19 -9.88 -18.96
C PRO A 118 -10.27 -10.94 -18.33
N TYR A 119 -10.45 -11.26 -17.04
CA TYR A 119 -9.67 -12.30 -16.37
C TYR A 119 -10.07 -13.71 -16.85
N LEU A 120 -11.36 -13.95 -17.10
CA LEU A 120 -11.84 -15.26 -17.55
C LEU A 120 -11.53 -15.55 -19.02
N GLU A 121 -11.61 -14.53 -19.86
CA GLU A 121 -11.37 -14.63 -21.31
C GLU A 121 -9.92 -14.96 -21.64
N ASP A 122 -8.96 -14.22 -21.06
CA ASP A 122 -7.53 -14.49 -21.23
C ASP A 122 -6.76 -14.20 -19.94
N ARG A 123 -6.67 -15.23 -19.10
CA ARG A 123 -5.87 -15.21 -17.87
C ARG A 123 -4.42 -14.83 -18.12
N LYS A 124 -3.83 -15.29 -19.23
CA LYS A 124 -2.41 -15.08 -19.52
C LYS A 124 -2.16 -13.61 -19.84
N GLU A 125 -3.01 -13.02 -20.68
CA GLU A 125 -2.91 -11.60 -21.01
C GLU A 125 -3.22 -10.74 -19.78
N PHE A 126 -4.24 -11.06 -18.99
CA PHE A 126 -4.54 -10.34 -17.74
C PHE A 126 -3.34 -10.33 -16.79
N LEU A 127 -2.70 -11.49 -16.58
CA LEU A 127 -1.50 -11.57 -15.74
C LEU A 127 -0.38 -10.68 -16.30
N LYS A 128 -0.20 -10.67 -17.62
CA LYS A 128 0.85 -9.90 -18.31
C LYS A 128 0.60 -8.38 -18.25
N THR A 129 -0.64 -7.93 -18.36
CA THR A 129 -0.98 -6.49 -18.48
C THR A 129 -1.36 -5.85 -17.16
N VAL A 130 -1.91 -6.61 -16.20
CA VAL A 130 -2.38 -6.10 -14.91
C VAL A 130 -1.42 -6.47 -13.77
N LEU A 131 -1.08 -7.75 -13.63
CA LEU A 131 -0.30 -8.21 -12.47
C LEU A 131 1.21 -7.95 -12.62
N ARG A 132 1.82 -8.37 -13.73
CA ARG A 132 3.28 -8.30 -13.94
C ARG A 132 3.84 -6.88 -13.80
N PRO A 133 3.21 -5.83 -14.35
CA PRO A 133 3.73 -4.47 -14.21
C PRO A 133 3.89 -4.03 -12.75
N LEU A 134 2.98 -4.42 -11.87
CA LEU A 134 3.05 -4.11 -10.43
C LEU A 134 4.17 -4.89 -9.74
N GLN A 135 4.39 -6.14 -10.13
CA GLN A 135 5.49 -6.97 -9.61
C GLN A 135 6.86 -6.47 -10.06
N ASP A 136 6.96 -6.06 -11.32
CA ASP A 136 8.23 -5.70 -11.96
C ASP A 136 8.62 -4.24 -11.69
N LYS A 137 7.65 -3.38 -11.33
CA LYS A 137 7.88 -1.98 -10.94
C LYS A 137 9.00 -1.88 -9.91
N ARG A 138 10.04 -1.10 -10.21
CA ARG A 138 11.10 -0.81 -9.24
C ARG A 138 10.66 0.35 -8.36
N GLU A 139 10.43 0.07 -7.09
CA GLU A 139 9.95 1.05 -6.09
C GLU A 139 10.48 0.72 -4.70
N THR A 140 10.55 1.73 -3.83
CA THR A 140 10.93 1.53 -2.43
C THR A 140 9.80 0.88 -1.66
N LEU A 141 10.11 -0.23 -1.00
CA LEU A 141 9.20 -0.87 -0.04
C LEU A 141 9.61 -0.48 1.38
N TYR A 142 8.64 -0.01 2.14
CA TYR A 142 8.82 0.42 3.53
C TYR A 142 8.40 -0.72 4.45
N VAL A 143 9.29 -1.13 5.35
CA VAL A 143 9.09 -2.30 6.21
C VAL A 143 9.60 -2.02 7.61
N LEU A 144 9.02 -2.67 8.62
CA LEU A 144 9.61 -2.67 9.96
C LEU A 144 10.86 -3.58 9.98
N PRO A 145 11.92 -3.20 10.71
CA PRO A 145 13.12 -4.01 10.84
C PRO A 145 12.80 -5.36 11.48
N GLY A 146 13.33 -6.44 10.92
CA GLY A 146 13.14 -7.81 11.43
C GLY A 146 11.74 -8.39 11.19
N SER A 147 10.85 -7.68 10.49
CA SER A 147 9.49 -8.16 10.23
C SER A 147 9.42 -9.26 9.17
N ARG A 148 8.36 -10.07 9.22
CA ARG A 148 8.04 -11.02 8.15
C ARG A 148 7.85 -10.33 6.79
N ALA A 149 7.33 -9.10 6.79
CA ALA A 149 7.19 -8.30 5.57
C ALA A 149 8.54 -8.00 4.92
N GLN A 150 9.56 -7.69 5.74
CA GLN A 150 10.92 -7.49 5.26
C GLN A 150 11.49 -8.77 4.62
N GLU A 151 11.38 -9.91 5.30
CA GLU A 151 11.85 -11.20 4.78
C GLU A 151 11.13 -11.56 3.47
N TYR A 152 9.79 -11.43 3.46
CA TYR A 152 8.97 -11.68 2.29
C TYR A 152 9.41 -10.83 1.10
N ALA A 153 9.58 -9.52 1.30
CA ALA A 153 9.97 -8.61 0.24
C ALA A 153 11.37 -8.91 -0.32
N ARG A 154 12.35 -9.19 0.56
CA ARG A 154 13.72 -9.61 0.14
C ARG A 154 13.69 -10.85 -0.73
N ARG A 155 12.90 -11.86 -0.34
CA ARG A 155 12.81 -13.13 -1.06
C ARG A 155 12.03 -13.00 -2.37
N ARG A 156 10.89 -12.31 -2.34
CA ARG A 156 9.90 -12.31 -3.43
C ARG A 156 10.12 -11.21 -4.47
N PHE A 157 10.69 -10.09 -4.07
CA PHE A 157 10.92 -8.91 -4.89
C PHE A 157 12.33 -8.33 -4.66
N PRO A 158 13.40 -9.10 -4.90
CA PRO A 158 14.78 -8.69 -4.60
C PRO A 158 15.24 -7.44 -5.38
N HIS A 159 14.59 -7.11 -6.48
CA HIS A 159 14.84 -5.92 -7.29
C HIS A 159 14.20 -4.64 -6.75
N LYS A 160 13.27 -4.74 -5.79
CA LYS A 160 12.63 -3.59 -5.15
C LYS A 160 13.46 -3.18 -3.93
N PRO A 161 14.02 -1.95 -3.89
CA PRO A 161 14.80 -1.51 -2.73
C PRO A 161 13.94 -1.49 -1.45
N LEU A 162 14.52 -1.92 -0.33
CA LEU A 162 13.87 -1.88 0.97
C LEU A 162 14.38 -0.69 1.78
N LYS A 163 13.46 -0.07 2.51
CA LYS A 163 13.76 0.95 3.52
C LYS A 163 13.11 0.57 4.83
N GLU A 164 13.92 0.47 5.87
CA GLU A 164 13.45 0.25 7.23
C GLU A 164 12.91 1.57 7.81
N VAL A 165 11.76 1.47 8.49
CA VAL A 165 11.06 2.59 9.10
C VAL A 165 10.54 2.18 10.48
N THR A 166 10.21 3.14 11.34
CA THR A 166 9.63 2.87 12.67
C THR A 166 8.11 2.81 12.64
N GLY A 167 7.50 3.34 11.58
CA GLY A 167 6.04 3.47 11.50
C GLY A 167 5.47 4.46 12.52
N GLY A 168 6.29 5.41 12.97
CA GLY A 168 5.92 6.45 13.93
C GLY A 168 5.81 5.95 15.37
N TRP A 169 6.17 4.69 15.63
CA TRP A 169 6.23 4.16 16.98
C TRP A 169 7.39 4.79 17.74
N ALA A 170 7.10 5.23 18.96
CA ALA A 170 8.08 5.61 19.97
C ALA A 170 7.83 4.76 21.22
N PRO A 171 8.90 4.32 21.93
CA PRO A 171 8.72 3.73 23.26
C PRO A 171 7.99 4.73 24.16
N PRO A 172 7.05 4.28 25.02
CA PRO A 172 6.51 5.14 26.06
C PRO A 172 7.64 5.61 27.00
N GLU A 173 7.55 6.87 27.44
CA GLU A 173 8.42 7.46 28.45
C GLU A 173 8.19 6.88 29.85
#